data_AF-A0A660QJZ8-F1
#
_entry.id   AF-A0A660QJZ8-F1
#
_cell.length_a   1.000
_cell.length_b   1.000
_cell.length_c   1.000
_cell.angle_alpha   90.00
_cell.angle_beta   90.00
_cell.angle_gamma   90.00
#
_symmetry.space_group_name_H-M   'P 1'
#
loop_
_entity.id
_entity.type
_entity.pdbx_description
1 polymer ?
#
loop_
_entity_poly.entity_id
_entity_poly.type
_entity_poly.pdbx_seq_one_letter_code
_entity_poly.pdbx_strand_id
1 'polypeptide(L)' 'LYVKDGYPINILNQLKNVQEVCRIYTATANPLQVIVATTDQGRSVVGVVDGFSPKGVEGEEDKKFRWNFLREVAKYKK' A
#
# COMPACT_ATOMS: atom_id res chain seq x y z
N LEU A 1 -1.92 -12.05 1.26
CA LEU A 1 -3.32 -11.94 1.71
C LEU A 1 -4.11 -11.24 0.61
N TYR A 2 -5.23 -11.80 0.17
CA TYR A 2 -6.16 -11.14 -0.75
C TYR A 2 -7.38 -10.66 0.05
N VAL A 3 -7.82 -9.43 -0.19
CA VAL A 3 -8.99 -8.82 0.46
C VAL A 3 -9.98 -8.43 -0.62
N LYS A 4 -11.26 -8.81 -0.42
CA LYS A 4 -12.40 -8.34 -1.20
C LYS A 4 -13.39 -7.67 -0.25
N ASP A 5 -14.21 -6.77 -0.76
CA ASP A 5 -15.25 -6.06 0.00
C ASP A 5 -14.72 -5.31 1.24
N GLY A 6 -13.48 -4.84 1.15
CA GLY A 6 -12.78 -4.10 2.20
C GLY A 6 -11.42 -3.59 1.72
N TYR A 7 -10.78 -2.73 2.52
CA TYR A 7 -9.50 -2.12 2.18
C TYR A 7 -8.42 -2.52 3.19
N PRO A 8 -7.13 -2.52 2.78
CA PRO A 8 -6.03 -2.79 3.70
C PRO A 8 -6.06 -1.96 5.00
N ILE A 9 -6.46 -0.69 4.92
CA ILE A 9 -6.56 0.21 6.09
C ILE A 9 -7.50 -0.32 7.19
N ASN A 10 -8.43 -1.21 6.87
CA ASN A 10 -9.35 -1.81 7.85
C ASN A 10 -8.67 -2.87 8.72
N ILE A 11 -7.59 -3.51 8.25
CA ILE A 11 -6.97 -4.69 8.89
C ILE A 11 -5.46 -4.56 9.10
N LEU A 12 -4.81 -3.53 8.54
CA LEU A 12 -3.36 -3.41 8.53
C LEU A 12 -2.76 -3.34 9.94
N ASN A 13 -3.45 -2.72 10.90
CA ASN A 13 -2.98 -2.62 12.28
C ASN A 13 -3.04 -3.98 12.99
N GLN A 14 -4.11 -4.73 12.78
CA GLN A 14 -4.28 -6.07 13.34
C GLN A 14 -3.18 -7.00 12.83
N LEU A 15 -2.86 -6.95 11.53
CA LEU A 15 -1.75 -7.72 10.94
C LEU A 15 -0.39 -7.32 11.54
N LYS A 16 -0.13 -6.02 11.71
CA LYS A 16 1.12 -5.52 12.32
C LYS A 16 1.27 -5.94 13.79
N ASN A 17 0.16 -6.19 14.48
CA ASN A 17 0.16 -6.56 15.90
C ASN A 17 0.26 -8.06 16.14
N VAL A 18 0.24 -8.90 15.10
CA VAL A 18 0.48 -10.35 15.24
C VAL A 18 1.94 -10.59 15.58
N GLN A 19 2.22 -11.36 16.63
CA GLN A 19 3.57 -11.55 17.18
C GLN A 19 4.54 -12.16 16.16
N GLU A 20 4.03 -13.03 15.29
CA GLU A 20 4.81 -13.74 14.27
C GLU A 20 5.04 -12.91 12.99
N VAL A 21 4.36 -11.77 12.83
CA VAL A 21 4.50 -10.93 11.63
C VAL A 21 5.74 -10.05 11.75
N CYS A 22 6.83 -10.46 11.09
CA CYS A 22 8.08 -9.68 11.12
C CYS A 22 8.01 -8.35 10.35
N ARG A 23 7.36 -8.34 9.18
CA ARG A 23 7.16 -7.13 8.36
C ARG A 23 6.07 -7.34 7.30
N ILE A 24 5.51 -6.22 6.84
CA ILE A 24 4.59 -6.17 5.69
C ILE A 24 5.29 -5.41 4.56
N TYR A 25 5.43 -6.02 3.39
CA TYR A 25 6.13 -5.40 2.23
C TYR A 25 5.29 -4.31 1.54
N THR A 26 4.01 -4.58 1.31
CA THR A 26 3.05 -3.63 0.73
C THR A 26 1.63 -4.11 1.02
N ALA A 27 0.66 -3.18 0.95
CA ALA A 27 -0.76 -3.47 0.91
C ALA A 27 -1.45 -2.47 -0.03
N THR A 28 -1.75 -2.91 -1.25
CA THR A 28 -2.16 -2.06 -2.37
C THR A 28 -3.22 -2.73 -3.24
N ALA A 29 -3.91 -1.93 -4.06
CA ALA A 29 -4.75 -2.38 -5.16
C ALA A 29 -4.14 -2.07 -6.54
N ASN A 30 -2.94 -1.48 -6.58
CA ASN A 30 -2.22 -1.19 -7.81
C ASN A 30 -1.64 -2.47 -8.44
N PRO A 31 -1.25 -2.44 -9.73
CA PRO A 31 -0.38 -3.46 -10.30
C PRO A 31 0.87 -3.63 -9.43
N LEU A 32 1.21 -4.88 -9.11
CA LEU A 32 2.26 -5.22 -8.15
C LEU A 32 3.27 -6.18 -8.75
N GLN A 33 4.56 -5.88 -8.54
CA GLN A 33 5.66 -6.81 -8.80
C GLN A 33 6.47 -7.05 -7.53
N VAL A 34 7.02 -8.25 -7.38
CA VAL A 34 7.89 -8.63 -6.25
C VAL A 34 9.29 -8.91 -6.79
N ILE A 35 10.28 -8.22 -6.23
CA ILE A 35 11.69 -8.42 -6.58
C ILE A 35 12.26 -9.52 -5.69
N VAL A 36 12.67 -10.62 -6.31
CA VAL A 36 13.16 -11.81 -5.60
C VAL A 36 14.62 -12.06 -5.96
N ALA A 37 15.50 -12.04 -4.96
CA ALA A 37 16.86 -12.52 -5.08
C ALA A 37 16.89 -14.04 -4.90
N THR A 38 17.75 -14.71 -5.65
CA THR A 38 18.02 -16.15 -5.51
C THR A 38 19.50 -16.35 -5.20
N THR A 39 19.80 -17.22 -4.25
CA THR A 39 21.14 -17.66 -3.87
C THR A 39 21.19 -19.19 -3.92
N ASP A 40 22.37 -19.77 -3.72
CA ASP A 40 22.52 -21.23 -3.64
C ASP A 40 21.72 -21.85 -2.49
N GLN A 41 21.44 -21.09 -1.43
CA GLN A 41 20.64 -21.54 -0.29
C GLN A 41 19.12 -21.41 -0.54
N GLY A 42 18.67 -20.39 -1.28
CA GLY A 42 17.23 -20.14 -1.44
C GLY A 42 16.86 -18.79 -2.02
N ARG A 43 15.68 -18.27 -1.66
CA ARG A 43 15.11 -17.03 -2.20
C ARG A 43 14.81 -16.02 -1.11
N SER A 44 14.97 -14.74 -1.42
CA SER A 44 14.64 -13.63 -0.53
C SER A 44 13.83 -12.56 -1.26
N VAL A 45 12.85 -11.97 -0.57
CA VAL A 45 12.13 -10.79 -1.07
C VAL A 45 12.97 -9.56 -0.75
N VAL A 46 13.50 -8.94 -1.81
CA VAL A 46 14.35 -7.74 -1.71
C VAL A 46 13.49 -6.48 -1.62
N GLY A 47 12.38 -6.45 -2.38
CA GLY A 47 11.50 -5.31 -2.44
C GLY A 47 10.28 -5.56 -3.32
N VAL A 48 9.47 -4.54 -3.48
CA VAL A 48 8.25 -4.55 -4.28
C VAL A 48 8.15 -3.30 -5.13
N VAL A 49 7.55 -3.43 -6.31
CA VAL A 49 7.17 -2.30 -7.16
C VAL A 49 5.66 -2.15 -7.08
N ASP A 50 5.21 -1.13 -6.36
CA ASP A 50 3.79 -0.82 -6.11
C ASP A 50 3.32 0.29 -7.04
N GLY A 51 2.66 -0.09 -8.14
CA GLY A 51 2.19 0.84 -9.14
C GLY A 51 3.32 1.45 -9.97
N PHE A 52 3.31 2.77 -10.11
CA PHE A 52 4.14 3.51 -11.08
C PHE A 52 4.93 4.61 -10.38
N SER A 53 6.02 5.06 -11.02
CA SER A 53 6.80 6.19 -10.55
C SER A 53 6.00 7.51 -10.55
N PRO A 54 6.30 8.45 -9.63
CA PRO A 54 5.66 9.75 -9.63
C PRO A 54 5.99 10.53 -10.91
N LYS A 55 5.01 11.26 -11.44
CA LYS A 55 5.14 12.07 -12.66
C LYS A 55 5.45 13.56 -12.37
N GLY A 56 5.33 13.99 -11.12
CA GLY A 56 5.48 15.38 -10.71
C GLY A 56 5.13 15.57 -9.23
N VAL A 57 5.09 16.83 -8.79
CA VAL A 57 4.74 17.23 -7.42
C VAL A 57 3.35 17.87 -7.41
N GLU A 58 2.54 17.57 -6.40
CA GLU A 58 1.18 18.12 -6.27
C GLU A 58 1.20 19.65 -6.09
N GLY A 59 0.35 20.35 -6.86
CA GLY A 59 0.09 21.79 -6.71
C GLY A 59 -1.00 22.07 -5.67
N GLU A 60 -1.36 23.36 -5.49
CA GLU A 60 -2.39 23.76 -4.52
C GLU A 60 -3.79 23.24 -4.89
N GLU A 61 -4.13 23.18 -6.17
CA GLU A 61 -5.41 22.64 -6.64
C GLU A 61 -5.51 21.13 -6.42
N ASP A 62 -4.43 20.38 -6.68
CA ASP A 62 -4.36 18.93 -6.42
C ASP A 62 -4.57 18.61 -4.94
N LYS A 63 -3.95 19.40 -4.06
CA LYS A 63 -4.11 19.27 -2.61
C LYS A 63 -5.57 19.52 -2.19
N LYS A 64 -6.19 20.58 -2.70
CA LYS A 64 -7.60 20.89 -2.42
C LYS A 64 -8.52 19.77 -2.90
N PHE A 65 -8.28 19.25 -4.11
CA PHE A 65 -9.01 18.11 -4.64
C PHE A 65 -8.87 16.87 -3.75
N ARG A 66 -7.63 16.49 -3.39
CA ARG A 66 -7.36 15.33 -2.52
C ARG A 66 -8.02 15.48 -1.15
N TRP A 67 -8.01 16.68 -0.56
CA TRP A 67 -8.63 16.96 0.73
C TRP A 67 -10.16 16.82 0.69
N ASN A 68 -10.80 17.37 -0.35
CA ASN A 68 -12.24 17.28 -0.56
C ASN A 68 -12.66 15.83 -0.84
N PHE A 69 -11.93 15.14 -1.73
CA PHE A 69 -12.21 13.75 -2.07
C PHE A 69 -12.27 12.84 -0.83
N LEU A 70 -11.31 12.98 0.09
CA LEU A 70 -11.29 12.17 1.31
C LEU A 70 -12.55 12.36 2.17
N ARG A 71 -13.08 13.58 2.28
CA ARG A 71 -14.22 13.91 3.14
C ARG A 71 -15.57 13.69 2.50
N GLU A 72 -15.68 14.07 1.23
CA GLU A 72 -16.96 14.11 0.53
C GLU A 72 -17.25 12.77 -0.16
N VAL A 73 -16.24 12.18 -0.82
CA VAL A 73 -16.39 10.96 -1.62
C VAL A 73 -16.08 9.73 -0.78
N ALA A 74 -14.87 9.65 -0.24
CA ALA A 74 -14.45 8.51 0.59
C ALA A 74 -15.09 8.54 1.99
N LYS A 75 -15.77 9.64 2.37
CA LYS A 75 -16.45 9.84 3.66
C LYS A 75 -15.55 9.56 4.87
N TYR A 76 -14.27 9.83 4.74
CA TYR A 76 -13.22 9.57 5.73
C TYR A 76 -12.70 10.88 6.33
N LYS A 77 -12.23 10.86 7.59
CA LYS A 77 -11.77 12.06 8.32
C LYS A 77 -12.74 13.25 8.25
N LYS A 78 -14.01 12.97 8.55
CA LYS A 78 -15.05 14.01 8.71
C LYS A 78 -14.69 14.95 9.85
#